data_AF-A0A453DYK1-F1
#
_entry.id   AF-A0A453DYK1-F1
#
_cell.length_a   1.000
_cell.length_b   1.000
_cell.length_c   1.000
_cell.angle_alpha   90.00
_cell.angle_beta   90.00
_cell.angle_gamma   90.00
#
_symmetry.space_group_name_H-M   'P 1'
#
loop_
_entity.id
_entity.type
_entity.pdbx_description
1 polymer ?
#
loop_
_entity_poly.entity_id
_entity_poly.type
_entity_poly.pdbx_seq_one_letter_code
_entity_poly.pdbx_strand_id
1 'polypeptide(L)'
;MAGSSWMMLDRFVFHRDDEEEGSPFLDDSKAPLRASSRTSLCSKFDILFLPAKPPAISRFYMRWPDGTKSENAKGTELVAAHSDLVLFRQTSFGRLGEDGLLPIIQDHFICVASCETKPSLQLRRLPVCNKPMIFPFGEEEDKAVAEQRLFFPHTVGLIRGHGKSVEAEFAVAQLAMVSEIPGTLKMEAEVCVFRSLVSGNDGDGKWDVRKIPIGHKEDEHKELYYWSTDAVITFNSYICWINYYRGGMLAYDVLEEKPNILYLRLPIVDRPRSSAQGKAFYEVNRSVCPTMEMSKKGRNNSVLKFTDVIRSDGEPFGPLGKGSSFTIHSYTLSSLDGSWDEHVAITSEALWALNRRIGLPRDILMFPLVSMLNSNIAYFLVSESAEEENSKLSLVTIQLSTKKVLAVDPYISREEGSPSGPDADMIEEKSHLLRSFISSRFPTYLTQVFLSCIFICP
;
A
#
# COMPACT_ATOMS: atom_id res chain seq x y z
N MET A 1 -14.22 21.13 14.27
CA MET A 1 -13.96 19.76 13.80
C MET A 1 -13.60 19.86 12.33
N ALA A 2 -12.32 19.79 11.97
CA ALA A 2 -11.92 19.71 10.58
C ALA A 2 -12.53 18.43 9.98
N GLY A 3 -13.16 18.52 8.81
CA GLY A 3 -13.75 17.35 8.16
C GLY A 3 -12.74 16.22 8.01
N SER A 4 -13.17 14.97 8.12
CA SER A 4 -12.30 13.83 7.82
C SER A 4 -12.16 13.69 6.31
N SER A 5 -10.94 13.77 5.79
CA SER A 5 -10.60 13.42 4.42
C SER A 5 -9.66 12.23 4.40
N TRP A 6 -9.61 11.56 3.27
CA TRP A 6 -8.69 10.47 3.01
C TRP A 6 -8.20 10.59 1.58
N MET A 7 -7.14 9.85 1.28
CA MET A 7 -6.53 9.80 -0.04
C MET A 7 -6.43 8.36 -0.53
N MET A 8 -6.61 8.20 -1.84
CA MET A 8 -6.26 7.01 -2.59
C MET A 8 -4.95 7.33 -3.32
N LEU A 9 -3.83 6.83 -2.80
CA LEU A 9 -2.50 7.11 -3.35
C LEU A 9 -2.06 6.00 -4.30
N ASP A 10 -1.72 6.39 -5.52
CA ASP A 10 -1.06 5.51 -6.48
C ASP A 10 0.30 5.06 -5.96
N ARG A 11 0.62 3.77 -6.08
CA ARG A 11 1.95 3.26 -5.71
C ARG A 11 3.00 3.54 -6.77
N PHE A 12 2.57 3.83 -8.00
CA PHE A 12 3.47 4.21 -9.08
C PHE A 12 4.09 5.58 -8.79
N VAL A 13 5.42 5.65 -8.83
CA VAL A 13 6.19 6.88 -8.67
C VAL A 13 6.43 7.46 -10.06
N PHE A 14 5.99 8.69 -10.27
CA PHE A 14 6.14 9.38 -11.54
C PHE A 14 7.50 10.07 -11.60
N HIS A 15 8.42 9.54 -12.40
CA HIS A 15 9.77 10.07 -12.55
C HIS A 15 9.84 11.19 -13.59
N ARG A 16 10.63 12.24 -13.31
CA ARG A 16 10.76 13.43 -14.19
C ARG A 16 12.21 13.85 -14.40
N ASP A 17 12.52 14.27 -15.62
CA ASP A 17 13.82 14.78 -16.06
C ASP A 17 13.76 16.24 -16.53
N ASP A 18 14.91 16.91 -16.46
CA ASP A 18 15.07 18.29 -16.94
C ASP A 18 15.19 18.37 -18.49
N GLU A 19 15.44 17.27 -19.20
CA GLU A 19 15.72 17.27 -20.65
C GLU A 19 14.50 17.02 -21.55
N GLU A 20 13.35 16.62 -21.00
CA GLU A 20 12.17 16.37 -21.83
C GLU A 20 11.35 17.65 -22.05
N GLU A 21 11.51 18.24 -23.24
CA GLU A 21 10.64 19.32 -23.73
C GLU A 21 9.16 18.88 -23.69
N GLY A 22 8.42 19.38 -22.69
CA GLY A 22 6.96 19.22 -22.63
C GLY A 22 6.39 18.77 -21.27
N SER A 23 7.21 18.38 -20.30
CA SER A 23 6.73 17.88 -19.00
C SER A 23 7.38 18.56 -17.79
N PRO A 24 7.23 19.89 -17.62
CA PRO A 24 7.84 20.57 -16.48
C PRO A 24 7.29 19.96 -15.18
N PHE A 25 8.21 19.53 -14.30
CA PHE A 25 7.92 19.38 -12.88
C PHE A 25 7.13 20.62 -12.46
N LEU A 26 5.87 20.45 -12.04
CA LEU A 26 4.84 21.51 -12.02
C LEU A 26 5.36 22.83 -11.41
N ASP A 27 4.75 23.98 -11.68
CA ASP A 27 5.17 25.21 -10.99
C ASP A 27 4.82 25.16 -9.48
N ASP A 28 5.59 25.85 -8.64
CA ASP A 28 5.39 25.95 -7.19
C ASP A 28 4.01 26.52 -6.84
N SER A 29 3.47 27.37 -7.71
CA SER A 29 2.11 27.93 -7.61
C SER A 29 1.00 26.87 -7.70
N LYS A 30 1.26 25.77 -8.43
CA LYS A 30 0.28 24.70 -8.69
C LYS A 30 0.45 23.50 -7.77
N ALA A 31 1.59 23.39 -7.08
CA ALA A 31 1.95 22.16 -6.40
C ALA A 31 2.83 22.43 -5.15
N PRO A 32 2.24 22.91 -4.04
CA PRO A 32 2.98 23.43 -2.88
C PRO A 32 3.67 22.37 -2.01
N LEU A 33 3.31 21.08 -2.15
CA LEU A 33 3.90 20.00 -1.34
C LEU A 33 5.15 19.44 -2.00
N ARG A 34 6.25 20.16 -1.81
CA ARG A 34 7.58 19.82 -2.35
C ARG A 34 8.60 19.71 -1.25
N ALA A 35 9.58 18.86 -1.48
CA ALA A 35 10.74 18.74 -0.64
C ALA A 35 11.93 18.24 -1.46
N SER A 36 13.13 18.57 -0.99
CA SER A 36 14.39 18.11 -1.57
C SER A 36 15.16 17.37 -0.50
N SER A 37 15.88 16.32 -0.88
CA SER A 37 16.77 15.62 0.04
C SER A 37 17.93 14.97 -0.72
N ARG A 38 18.71 14.16 0.01
CA ARG A 38 19.86 13.43 -0.52
C ARG A 38 19.85 11.99 -0.04
N THR A 39 20.23 11.08 -0.95
CA THR A 39 20.49 9.67 -0.62
C THR A 39 21.73 9.55 0.28
N SER A 40 21.93 8.36 0.85
CA SER A 40 23.17 8.01 1.57
C SER A 40 24.42 8.14 0.69
N LEU A 41 24.27 7.98 -0.62
CA LEU A 41 25.30 8.18 -1.64
C LEU A 41 25.45 9.66 -2.07
N CYS A 42 24.82 10.59 -1.35
CA CYS A 42 24.85 12.04 -1.60
C CYS A 42 24.19 12.52 -2.91
N SER A 43 23.51 11.64 -3.64
CA SER A 43 22.69 11.99 -4.80
C SER A 43 21.50 12.83 -4.36
N LYS A 44 21.35 14.01 -4.95
CA LYS A 44 20.21 14.89 -4.69
C LYS A 44 18.97 14.38 -5.43
N PHE A 45 17.80 14.65 -4.87
CA PHE A 45 16.53 14.46 -5.56
C PHE A 45 15.50 15.43 -5.01
N ASP A 46 14.46 15.67 -5.80
CA ASP A 46 13.29 16.43 -5.39
C ASP A 46 12.05 15.57 -5.49
N ILE A 47 11.08 15.83 -4.62
CA ILE A 47 9.78 15.17 -4.67
C ILE A 47 8.67 16.20 -4.77
N LEU A 48 7.57 15.75 -5.36
CA LEU A 48 6.33 16.49 -5.40
C LEU A 48 5.16 15.57 -5.06
N PHE A 49 4.31 16.02 -4.16
CA PHE A 49 3.11 15.29 -3.76
C PHE A 49 1.84 16.03 -4.19
N LEU A 50 0.98 15.34 -4.94
CA LEU A 50 -0.30 15.86 -5.41
C LEU A 50 -1.46 15.11 -4.74
N PRO A 51 -1.97 15.59 -3.60
CA PRO A 51 -3.13 14.98 -2.95
C PRO A 51 -4.41 15.28 -3.73
N ALA A 52 -5.23 14.25 -3.95
CA ALA A 52 -6.56 14.35 -4.55
C ALA A 52 -7.61 13.69 -3.64
N LYS A 53 -8.87 14.11 -3.80
CA LYS A 53 -10.00 13.49 -3.10
C LYS A 53 -10.57 12.34 -3.94
N PRO A 54 -10.69 11.13 -3.38
CA PRO A 54 -11.33 10.01 -4.08
C PRO A 54 -12.72 10.38 -4.63
N PRO A 55 -13.08 9.98 -5.86
CA PRO A 55 -12.40 8.97 -6.69
C PRO A 55 -11.12 9.43 -7.40
N ALA A 56 -10.79 10.72 -7.40
CA ALA A 56 -9.52 11.18 -7.95
C ALA A 56 -8.33 10.65 -7.13
N ILE A 57 -7.26 10.28 -7.84
CA ILE A 57 -6.12 9.55 -7.30
C ILE A 57 -4.97 10.51 -6.98
N SER A 58 -4.43 10.41 -5.78
CA SER A 58 -3.24 11.15 -5.38
C SER A 58 -2.00 10.58 -6.07
N ARG A 59 -1.08 11.46 -6.46
CA ARG A 59 0.14 11.09 -7.20
C ARG A 59 1.40 11.55 -6.45
N PHE A 60 2.47 10.77 -6.59
CA PHE A 60 3.79 11.07 -6.05
C PHE A 60 4.78 11.15 -7.22
N TYR A 61 5.45 12.29 -7.32
CA TYR A 61 6.43 12.58 -8.36
C TYR A 61 7.82 12.67 -7.75
N MET A 62 8.81 12.23 -8.50
CA MET A 62 10.21 12.31 -8.10
C MET A 62 11.07 12.79 -9.27
N ARG A 63 11.93 13.77 -8.99
CA ARG A 63 12.88 14.33 -9.95
C ARG A 63 14.30 13.98 -9.54
N TRP A 64 15.07 13.49 -10.50
CA TRP A 64 16.49 13.18 -10.35
C TRP A 64 17.33 14.15 -11.20
N PRO A 65 18.33 14.84 -10.61
CA PRO A 65 19.19 15.77 -11.35
C PRO A 65 20.03 15.11 -12.45
N ASP A 66 20.34 13.81 -12.31
CA ASP A 66 21.15 13.04 -13.27
C ASP A 66 20.30 12.33 -14.34
N GLY A 67 18.98 12.55 -14.36
CA GLY A 67 18.03 11.95 -15.30
C GLY A 67 17.44 10.57 -14.91
N THR A 68 16.35 10.18 -15.57
CA THR A 68 15.50 8.98 -15.43
C THR A 68 16.18 7.73 -15.98
N LYS A 69 17.19 7.92 -16.85
CA LYS A 69 18.03 6.83 -17.39
C LYS A 69 18.94 6.20 -16.33
N SER A 70 19.05 6.82 -15.15
CA SER A 70 19.78 6.24 -14.02
C SER A 70 19.05 5.01 -13.47
N GLU A 71 19.74 3.88 -13.33
CA GLU A 71 19.19 2.70 -12.63
C GLU A 71 18.73 3.04 -11.20
N ASN A 72 19.31 4.09 -10.60
CA ASN A 72 18.88 4.62 -9.31
C ASN A 72 17.48 5.25 -9.37
N ALA A 73 17.09 5.86 -10.49
CA ALA A 73 15.76 6.48 -10.60
C ALA A 73 14.64 5.43 -10.46
N LYS A 74 14.81 4.26 -11.07
CA LYS A 74 13.84 3.15 -11.00
C LYS A 74 13.74 2.46 -9.63
N GLY A 75 14.64 2.79 -8.70
CA GLY A 75 14.72 2.16 -7.38
C GLY A 75 13.74 2.70 -6.33
N THR A 76 12.92 3.71 -6.67
CA THR A 76 11.98 4.35 -5.73
C THR A 76 10.68 3.56 -5.64
N GLU A 77 10.28 3.18 -4.42
CA GLU A 77 8.98 2.55 -4.17
C GLU A 77 8.24 3.23 -3.00
N LEU A 78 6.96 3.53 -3.20
CA LEU A 78 6.07 3.90 -2.11
C LEU A 78 5.73 2.68 -1.25
N VAL A 79 5.95 2.81 0.06
CA VAL A 79 5.84 1.69 1.00
C VAL A 79 4.51 1.75 1.75
N ALA A 80 4.27 2.84 2.48
CA ALA A 80 3.11 2.99 3.36
C ALA A 80 2.76 4.46 3.58
N ALA A 81 1.53 4.73 4.03
CA ALA A 81 1.11 6.06 4.48
C ALA A 81 0.20 5.95 5.69
N HIS A 82 0.32 6.89 6.62
CA HIS A 82 -0.57 6.97 7.78
C HIS A 82 -0.66 8.41 8.29
N SER A 83 -1.87 8.98 8.26
CA SER A 83 -2.16 10.35 8.64
C SER A 83 -1.37 11.37 7.80
N ASP A 84 -0.51 12.17 8.43
CA ASP A 84 0.34 13.20 7.84
C ASP A 84 1.67 12.65 7.30
N LEU A 85 1.88 11.32 7.35
CA LEU A 85 3.14 10.68 6.97
C LEU A 85 3.01 9.79 5.73
N VAL A 86 4.01 9.85 4.86
CA VAL A 86 4.20 8.91 3.75
C VAL A 86 5.62 8.36 3.82
N LEU A 87 5.76 7.04 3.79
CA LEU A 87 7.04 6.34 3.74
C LEU A 87 7.30 5.88 2.31
N PHE A 88 8.47 6.23 1.79
CA PHE A 88 9.00 5.66 0.57
C PHE A 88 10.43 5.16 0.79
N ARG A 89 10.85 4.24 -0.07
CA ARG A 89 12.17 3.67 -0.08
C ARG A 89 12.87 4.02 -1.38
N GLN A 90 14.14 4.37 -1.28
CA GLN A 90 15.03 4.53 -2.41
C GLN A 90 16.06 3.40 -2.40
N THR A 91 16.10 2.64 -3.49
CA THR A 91 17.04 1.53 -3.67
C THR A 91 18.16 1.97 -4.61
N SER A 92 19.40 1.82 -4.18
CA SER A 92 20.59 2.11 -4.97
C SER A 92 21.58 0.96 -4.88
N PHE A 93 22.39 0.78 -5.91
CA PHE A 93 23.46 -0.20 -5.90
C PHE A 93 24.77 0.47 -5.48
N GLY A 94 25.43 -0.09 -4.47
CA GLY A 94 26.74 0.38 -4.04
C GLY A 94 27.84 -0.01 -5.03
N ARG A 95 29.09 0.29 -4.67
CA ARG A 95 30.25 -0.17 -5.46
C ARG A 95 30.48 -1.66 -5.23
N LEU A 96 30.99 -2.34 -6.26
CA LEU A 96 31.36 -3.75 -6.19
C LEU A 96 32.33 -3.98 -5.03
N GLY A 97 31.96 -4.89 -4.12
CA GLY A 97 32.81 -5.31 -3.01
C GLY A 97 33.97 -6.19 -3.47
N GLU A 98 34.91 -6.47 -2.56
CA GLU A 98 36.02 -7.40 -2.80
C GLU A 98 35.55 -8.85 -3.05
N ASP A 99 34.33 -9.17 -2.59
CA ASP A 99 33.61 -10.43 -2.81
C ASP A 99 32.92 -10.52 -4.18
N GLY A 100 33.00 -9.47 -4.99
CA GLY A 100 32.34 -9.39 -6.30
C GLY A 100 30.82 -9.18 -6.21
N LEU A 101 30.28 -8.81 -5.05
CA LEU A 101 28.86 -8.52 -4.87
C LEU A 101 28.61 -7.00 -4.83
N LEU A 102 27.47 -6.56 -5.39
CA LEU A 102 27.01 -5.18 -5.30
C LEU A 102 26.11 -5.05 -4.06
N PRO A 103 26.52 -4.34 -3.00
CA PRO A 103 25.67 -4.16 -1.83
C PRO A 103 24.45 -3.33 -2.20
N ILE A 104 23.27 -3.82 -1.83
CA ILE A 104 22.00 -3.12 -2.08
C ILE A 104 21.81 -2.10 -0.97
N ILE A 105 21.74 -0.81 -1.29
CA ILE A 105 21.53 0.25 -0.31
C ILE A 105 20.07 0.68 -0.36
N GLN A 106 19.39 0.65 0.80
CA GLN A 106 17.99 1.04 0.94
C GLN A 106 17.84 2.22 1.89
N ASP A 107 17.76 3.42 1.32
CA ASP A 107 17.42 4.63 2.06
C ASP A 107 15.91 4.70 2.27
N HIS A 108 15.48 4.90 3.52
CA HIS A 108 14.07 5.06 3.86
C HIS A 108 13.80 6.51 4.22
N PHE A 109 12.76 7.08 3.62
CA PHE A 109 12.40 8.48 3.80
C PHE A 109 10.95 8.60 4.26
N ILE A 110 10.74 9.42 5.29
CA ILE A 110 9.42 9.83 5.76
C ILE A 110 9.16 11.24 5.21
N CYS A 111 8.11 11.38 4.43
CA CYS A 111 7.51 12.67 4.11
C CYS A 111 6.56 13.06 5.25
N VAL A 112 6.80 14.22 5.87
CA VAL A 112 5.94 14.81 6.90
C VAL A 112 5.21 15.99 6.29
N ALA A 113 3.90 15.88 6.13
CA ALA A 113 3.08 16.95 5.58
C ALA A 113 2.48 17.82 6.68
N SER A 114 2.70 19.14 6.62
CA SER A 114 2.25 20.08 7.64
C SER A 114 1.58 21.31 7.04
N CYS A 115 0.86 22.08 7.85
CA CYS A 115 0.26 23.35 7.43
C CYS A 115 0.10 24.27 8.64
N GLU A 116 1.16 24.98 8.99
CA GLU A 116 1.10 26.03 10.01
C GLU A 116 0.56 27.34 9.41
N THR A 117 1.18 27.82 8.33
CA THR A 117 0.79 29.05 7.61
C THR A 117 0.52 28.79 6.13
N LYS A 118 1.29 27.87 5.54
CA LYS A 118 1.11 27.33 4.19
C LYS A 118 1.37 25.82 4.23
N PRO A 119 0.77 25.04 3.32
CA PRO A 119 1.14 23.63 3.15
C PRO A 119 2.63 23.50 2.88
N SER A 120 3.28 22.60 3.60
CA SER A 120 4.69 22.28 3.40
C SER A 120 4.92 20.79 3.57
N LEU A 121 5.97 20.31 2.92
CA LEU A 121 6.42 18.94 3.00
C LEU A 121 7.86 18.94 3.51
N GLN A 122 8.13 18.15 4.53
CA GLN A 122 9.48 17.93 5.03
C GLN A 122 9.89 16.49 4.77
N LEU A 123 11.14 16.29 4.37
CA LEU A 123 11.72 14.97 4.21
C LEU A 123 12.61 14.66 5.39
N ARG A 124 12.42 13.47 5.94
CA ARG A 124 13.31 12.92 6.96
C ARG A 124 13.87 11.59 6.50
N ARG A 125 15.19 11.45 6.54
CA ARG A 125 15.86 10.17 6.26
C ARG A 125 16.01 9.34 7.53
N LEU A 126 15.57 8.09 7.48
CA LEU A 126 15.80 7.12 8.56
C LEU A 126 17.25 6.60 8.50
N PRO A 127 17.88 6.27 9.63
CA PRO A 127 19.18 5.62 9.63
C PRO A 127 19.11 4.27 8.90
N VAL A 128 20.20 3.89 8.23
CA VAL A 128 20.30 2.57 7.59
C VAL A 128 20.24 1.48 8.66
N CYS A 129 19.44 0.44 8.42
CA CYS A 129 19.39 -0.71 9.31
C CYS A 129 20.59 -1.64 9.06
N ASN A 130 21.46 -1.79 10.05
CA ASN A 130 22.62 -2.67 10.01
C ASN A 130 22.39 -4.03 10.69
N LYS A 131 21.13 -4.37 10.97
CA LYS A 131 20.75 -5.62 11.62
C LYS A 131 20.53 -6.70 10.56
N PRO A 132 21.36 -7.75 10.47
CA PRO A 132 21.18 -8.80 9.47
C PRO A 132 19.91 -9.59 9.72
N MET A 133 19.47 -10.36 8.71
CA MET A 133 18.54 -11.46 8.92
C MET A 133 19.33 -12.74 9.17
N ILE A 134 18.89 -13.54 10.14
CA ILE A 134 19.57 -14.77 10.53
C ILE A 134 18.70 -15.95 10.07
N PHE A 135 19.19 -16.69 9.09
CA PHE A 135 18.52 -17.88 8.58
C PHE A 135 19.12 -19.15 9.20
N PRO A 136 18.28 -20.07 9.73
CA PRO A 136 18.76 -21.30 10.37
C PRO A 136 19.16 -22.40 9.37
N PHE A 137 19.20 -22.14 8.06
CA PHE A 137 19.44 -23.13 7.01
C PHE A 137 20.75 -22.87 6.25
N GLY A 138 21.89 -22.92 6.96
CA GLY A 138 23.19 -22.93 6.28
C GLY A 138 23.48 -24.24 5.58
N GLU A 139 24.41 -24.22 4.63
CA GLU A 139 24.87 -25.40 3.89
C GLU A 139 25.48 -26.49 4.80
N GLU A 140 25.91 -26.10 6.02
CA GLU A 140 26.27 -27.01 7.11
C GLU A 140 25.17 -26.95 8.17
N GLU A 141 24.68 -28.12 8.62
CA GLU A 141 23.51 -28.31 9.51
C GLU A 141 23.56 -27.55 10.86
N ASP A 142 24.68 -26.89 11.18
CA ASP A 142 24.90 -26.14 12.44
C ASP A 142 25.27 -24.65 12.26
N LYS A 143 25.30 -24.10 11.04
CA LYS A 143 25.68 -22.69 10.82
C LYS A 143 24.50 -21.84 10.35
N ALA A 144 24.09 -20.90 11.20
CA ALA A 144 23.16 -19.86 10.78
C ALA A 144 23.83 -18.91 9.77
N VAL A 145 23.13 -18.58 8.69
CA VAL A 145 23.61 -17.64 7.67
C VAL A 145 23.06 -16.25 7.97
N ALA A 146 23.96 -15.28 8.05
CA ALA A 146 23.61 -13.88 8.21
C ALA A 146 23.55 -13.20 6.84
N GLU A 147 22.36 -12.79 6.43
CA GLU A 147 22.11 -12.10 5.17
C GLU A 147 21.79 -10.63 5.40
N GLN A 148 22.01 -9.81 4.37
CA GLN A 148 21.60 -8.41 4.41
C GLN A 148 20.07 -8.32 4.57
N ARG A 149 19.61 -7.49 5.52
CA ARG A 149 18.19 -7.22 5.70
C ARG A 149 17.68 -6.26 4.63
N LEU A 150 16.74 -6.76 3.82
CA LEU A 150 16.05 -5.99 2.80
C LEU A 150 14.60 -5.72 3.23
N PHE A 151 14.16 -4.48 3.05
CA PHE A 151 12.85 -3.97 3.43
C PHE A 151 11.93 -3.92 2.20
N PHE A 152 11.29 -5.04 1.87
CA PHE A 152 10.33 -5.08 0.76
C PHE A 152 9.05 -4.30 1.10
N PRO A 153 8.40 -3.61 0.15
CA PRO A 153 7.28 -2.71 0.45
C PRO A 153 6.09 -3.42 1.09
N HIS A 154 5.85 -4.68 0.72
CA HIS A 154 4.78 -5.51 1.28
C HIS A 154 5.12 -6.09 2.67
N THR A 155 6.30 -5.84 3.22
CA THR A 155 6.70 -6.31 4.57
C THR A 155 6.71 -5.20 5.61
N VAL A 156 6.63 -3.94 5.18
CA VAL A 156 6.86 -2.76 6.03
C VAL A 156 5.59 -1.97 6.22
N GLY A 157 5.27 -1.67 7.48
CA GLY A 157 4.17 -0.78 7.87
C GLY A 157 4.66 0.52 8.48
N LEU A 158 3.79 1.53 8.46
CA LEU A 158 4.00 2.83 9.06
C LEU A 158 2.80 3.17 9.95
N ILE A 159 3.07 3.64 11.16
CA ILE A 159 2.04 4.17 12.04
C ILE A 159 2.46 5.49 12.66
N ARG A 160 1.48 6.38 12.77
CA ARG A 160 1.56 7.67 13.44
C ARG A 160 0.97 7.50 14.84
N GLY A 161 1.78 7.70 15.87
CA GLY A 161 1.34 7.67 17.26
C GLY A 161 0.44 8.84 17.63
N HIS A 162 -0.18 8.73 18.81
CA HIS A 162 -1.11 9.73 19.31
C HIS A 162 -0.36 10.88 20.01
N GLY A 163 -0.56 12.11 19.55
CA GLY A 163 -0.10 13.34 20.22
C GLY A 163 -0.23 14.57 19.33
N LYS A 164 0.11 15.77 19.84
CA LYS A 164 0.14 17.00 19.03
C LYS A 164 1.28 16.91 18.00
N SER A 165 1.10 17.55 16.85
CA SER A 165 1.91 17.38 15.62
C SER A 165 3.42 17.27 15.83
N VAL A 166 4.00 18.04 16.76
CA VAL A 166 5.46 18.14 16.96
C VAL A 166 5.99 17.07 17.93
N GLU A 167 5.22 16.69 18.95
CA GLU A 167 5.67 15.77 20.02
C GLU A 167 5.27 14.31 19.77
N ALA A 168 4.43 14.05 18.78
CA ALA A 168 3.91 12.72 18.58
C ALA A 168 4.95 11.82 17.89
N GLU A 169 5.07 10.59 18.37
CA GLU A 169 5.94 9.57 17.78
C GLU A 169 5.37 8.96 16.50
N PHE A 170 6.22 8.27 15.75
CA PHE A 170 5.84 7.33 14.71
C PHE A 170 6.66 6.06 14.84
N ALA A 171 6.15 4.98 14.26
CA ALA A 171 6.88 3.73 14.16
C ALA A 171 6.84 3.19 12.73
N VAL A 172 7.97 2.64 12.31
CA VAL A 172 8.10 1.83 11.09
C VAL A 172 8.44 0.42 11.56
N ALA A 173 7.71 -0.57 11.07
CA ALA A 173 7.94 -1.97 11.45
C ALA A 173 7.95 -2.86 10.21
N GLN A 174 8.97 -3.70 10.11
CA GLN A 174 9.06 -4.80 9.16
C GLN A 174 8.69 -6.11 9.86
N LEU A 175 7.81 -6.92 9.25
CA LEU A 175 7.73 -8.34 9.56
C LEU A 175 8.73 -9.08 8.68
N ALA A 176 9.79 -9.59 9.29
CA ALA A 176 10.92 -10.19 8.58
C ALA A 176 10.73 -11.69 8.36
N MET A 177 10.32 -12.39 9.42
CA MET A 177 10.16 -13.84 9.40
C MET A 177 9.07 -14.28 10.38
N VAL A 178 8.37 -15.36 10.04
CA VAL A 178 7.53 -16.12 10.97
C VAL A 178 8.13 -17.51 11.08
N SER A 179 8.39 -17.95 12.31
CA SER A 179 9.06 -19.23 12.59
C SER A 179 8.44 -19.93 13.79
N GLU A 180 8.62 -21.24 13.86
CA GLU A 180 8.22 -22.02 15.03
C GLU A 180 9.25 -21.82 16.16
N ILE A 181 8.77 -21.70 17.41
CA ILE A 181 9.62 -21.63 18.59
C ILE A 181 10.12 -23.05 18.89
N PRO A 182 11.44 -23.30 18.86
CA PRO A 182 12.00 -24.64 19.03
C PRO A 182 11.48 -25.37 20.27
N GLY A 183 11.06 -26.63 20.10
CA GLY A 183 10.55 -27.46 21.19
C GLY A 183 9.12 -27.14 21.63
N THR A 184 8.37 -26.33 20.86
CA THR A 184 6.97 -25.97 21.14
C THR A 184 6.14 -25.96 19.86
N LEU A 185 4.81 -25.99 19.96
CA LEU A 185 3.88 -25.78 18.83
C LEU A 185 3.46 -24.29 18.68
N LYS A 186 4.27 -23.37 19.18
CA LYS A 186 3.99 -21.94 19.14
C LYS A 186 4.79 -21.26 18.05
N MET A 187 4.17 -20.32 17.36
CA MET A 187 4.84 -19.49 16.37
C MET A 187 5.33 -18.17 16.98
N GLU A 188 6.44 -17.67 16.48
CA GLU A 188 6.95 -16.31 16.74
C GLU A 188 7.14 -15.56 15.44
N ALA A 189 7.08 -14.24 15.51
CA ALA A 189 7.41 -13.34 14.43
C ALA A 189 8.66 -12.52 14.80
N GLU A 190 9.63 -12.50 13.91
CA GLU A 190 10.75 -11.57 13.96
C GLU A 190 10.32 -10.24 13.32
N VAL A 191 10.33 -9.18 14.12
CA VAL A 191 10.01 -7.82 13.70
C VAL A 191 11.22 -6.90 13.85
N CYS A 192 11.45 -6.05 12.87
CA CYS A 192 12.47 -4.99 12.92
C CYS A 192 11.76 -3.65 12.99
N VAL A 193 11.95 -2.93 14.08
CA VAL A 193 11.15 -1.75 14.45
C VAL A 193 12.05 -0.52 14.59
N PHE A 194 11.59 0.59 14.05
CA PHE A 194 12.15 1.91 14.27
C PHE A 194 11.07 2.81 14.88
N ARG A 195 11.36 3.41 16.04
CA ARG A 195 10.49 4.40 16.71
C ARG A 195 11.23 5.71 16.83
N SER A 196 10.56 6.81 16.51
CA SER A 196 11.13 8.14 16.67
C SER A 196 10.05 9.21 16.79
N LEU A 197 10.40 10.37 17.34
CA LEU A 197 9.54 11.55 17.31
C LEU A 197 9.49 12.12 15.90
N VAL A 198 8.34 12.63 15.46
CA VAL A 198 8.24 13.28 14.14
C VAL A 198 9.20 14.47 14.02
N SER A 199 9.43 15.23 15.11
CA SER A 199 10.38 16.34 15.17
C SER A 199 11.86 15.94 15.32
N GLY A 200 12.19 14.65 15.30
CA GLY A 200 13.58 14.19 15.42
C GLY A 200 14.42 14.55 14.19
N ASN A 201 15.75 14.64 14.35
CA ASN A 201 16.63 14.97 13.24
C ASN A 201 16.81 13.80 12.27
N ASP A 202 17.37 14.10 11.09
CA ASP A 202 17.79 13.11 10.11
C ASP A 202 18.81 12.13 10.69
N GLY A 203 18.58 10.84 10.46
CA GLY A 203 19.48 9.78 10.94
C GLY A 203 19.41 9.50 12.44
N ASP A 204 18.67 10.28 13.24
CA ASP A 204 18.50 10.02 14.67
C ASP A 204 17.58 8.82 14.90
N GLY A 205 17.98 7.95 15.83
CA GLY A 205 17.22 6.76 16.25
C GLY A 205 17.98 5.47 15.98
N LYS A 206 17.38 4.34 16.35
CA LYS A 206 17.96 3.01 16.15
C LYS A 206 16.89 2.00 15.77
N TRP A 207 17.28 1.06 14.91
CA TRP A 207 16.48 -0.13 14.62
C TRP A 207 16.65 -1.15 15.72
N ASP A 208 15.53 -1.73 16.14
CA ASP A 208 15.46 -2.76 17.17
C ASP A 208 14.80 -4.01 16.60
N VAL A 209 15.45 -5.16 16.77
CA VAL A 209 14.93 -6.45 16.27
C VAL A 209 14.41 -7.25 17.46
N ARG A 210 13.18 -7.74 17.34
CA ARG A 210 12.51 -8.51 18.38
C ARG A 210 11.90 -9.76 17.80
N LYS A 211 11.89 -10.82 18.59
CA LYS A 211 11.09 -12.02 18.34
C LYS A 211 9.91 -12.01 19.30
N ILE A 212 8.70 -12.02 18.75
CA ILE A 212 7.48 -11.84 19.51
C ILE A 212 6.57 -13.05 19.27
N PRO A 213 6.13 -13.75 20.34
CA PRO A 213 5.17 -14.84 20.20
C PRO A 213 3.87 -14.38 19.54
N ILE A 214 3.36 -15.20 18.62
CA ILE A 214 2.10 -14.95 17.94
C ILE A 214 0.97 -15.59 18.75
N GLY A 215 -0.05 -14.82 19.08
CA GLY A 215 -1.30 -15.32 19.64
C GLY A 215 -2.13 -15.97 18.55
N HIS A 216 -2.10 -17.30 18.47
CA HIS A 216 -2.89 -18.12 17.56
C HIS A 216 -3.46 -19.35 18.30
N LYS A 217 -4.51 -19.95 17.74
CA LYS A 217 -5.08 -21.22 18.20
C LYS A 217 -4.26 -22.41 17.67
N GLU A 218 -4.43 -23.58 18.29
CA GLU A 218 -3.71 -24.79 17.87
C GLU A 218 -4.03 -25.21 16.41
N ASP A 219 -5.28 -25.03 15.96
CA ASP A 219 -5.69 -25.34 14.58
C ASP A 219 -5.16 -24.32 13.55
N GLU A 220 -4.74 -23.13 14.00
CA GLU A 220 -4.22 -22.03 13.17
C GLU A 220 -2.71 -22.16 12.92
N HIS A 221 -2.00 -23.02 13.67
CA HIS A 221 -0.56 -23.21 13.57
C HIS A 221 -0.07 -23.48 12.13
N LYS A 222 -0.77 -24.36 11.41
CA LYS A 222 -0.38 -24.74 10.04
C LYS A 222 -0.53 -23.60 9.02
N GLU A 223 -1.34 -22.60 9.32
CA GLU A 223 -1.61 -21.45 8.45
C GLU A 223 -0.48 -20.41 8.52
N LEU A 224 0.33 -20.46 9.59
CA LEU A 224 1.48 -19.59 9.81
C LEU A 224 2.78 -20.14 9.20
N TYR A 225 2.82 -21.44 8.85
CA TYR A 225 3.97 -21.99 8.13
C TYR A 225 4.13 -21.36 6.75
N TYR A 226 5.37 -21.02 6.41
CA TYR A 226 5.72 -20.35 5.16
C TYR A 226 4.93 -19.05 4.96
N TRP A 227 4.73 -18.30 6.05
CA TRP A 227 4.09 -16.99 5.98
C TRP A 227 4.78 -16.10 4.94
N SER A 228 3.99 -15.50 4.06
CA SER A 228 4.44 -14.48 3.12
C SER A 228 3.42 -13.36 3.14
N THR A 229 3.88 -12.13 3.30
CA THR A 229 2.99 -10.98 3.35
C THR A 229 2.71 -10.49 1.93
N ASP A 230 1.45 -10.22 1.63
CA ASP A 230 0.97 -9.68 0.35
C ASP A 230 0.61 -8.19 0.48
N ALA A 231 0.14 -7.76 1.65
CA ALA A 231 -0.18 -6.37 1.93
C ALA A 231 0.07 -5.98 3.39
N VAL A 232 0.30 -4.68 3.62
CA VAL A 232 0.39 -4.08 4.94
C VAL A 232 -0.58 -2.92 5.04
N ILE A 233 -1.34 -2.88 6.12
CA ILE A 233 -2.25 -1.78 6.45
C ILE A 233 -2.04 -1.34 7.89
N THR A 234 -2.63 -0.19 8.22
CA THR A 234 -2.69 0.30 9.59
C THR A 234 -4.14 0.38 10.04
N PHE A 235 -4.46 -0.18 11.19
CA PHE A 235 -5.80 -0.20 11.76
C PHE A 235 -5.74 0.13 13.25
N ASN A 236 -6.35 1.26 13.64
CA ASN A 236 -6.24 1.81 14.99
C ASN A 236 -4.76 2.01 15.40
N SER A 237 -4.28 1.31 16.44
CA SER A 237 -2.88 1.30 16.89
C SER A 237 -2.03 0.17 16.27
N TYR A 238 -2.61 -0.64 15.39
CA TYR A 238 -1.96 -1.85 14.87
C TYR A 238 -1.41 -1.66 13.46
N ILE A 239 -0.21 -2.17 13.24
CA ILE A 239 0.28 -2.53 11.90
C ILE A 239 -0.20 -3.95 11.62
N CYS A 240 -0.87 -4.16 10.48
CA CYS A 240 -1.43 -5.45 10.09
C CYS A 240 -0.75 -5.97 8.82
N TRP A 241 -0.06 -7.10 8.93
CA TRP A 241 0.49 -7.84 7.79
C TRP A 241 -0.50 -8.89 7.32
N ILE A 242 -0.80 -8.90 6.03
CA ILE A 242 -1.86 -9.72 5.44
C ILE A 242 -1.26 -10.73 4.48
N ASN A 243 -1.70 -11.98 4.59
CA ASN A 243 -1.40 -13.07 3.66
C ASN A 243 -2.72 -13.50 3.01
N TYR A 244 -2.92 -13.12 1.76
CA TYR A 244 -4.11 -13.45 0.97
C TYR A 244 -4.11 -14.88 0.46
N TYR A 245 -2.95 -15.55 0.42
CA TYR A 245 -2.83 -16.93 -0.03
C TYR A 245 -3.32 -17.92 1.03
N ARG A 246 -2.68 -17.95 2.20
CA ARG A 246 -3.10 -18.79 3.34
C ARG A 246 -4.32 -18.21 4.07
N GLY A 247 -4.66 -16.95 3.81
CA GLY A 247 -5.85 -16.30 4.35
C GLY A 247 -5.71 -15.94 5.81
N GLY A 248 -4.68 -15.16 6.15
CA GLY A 248 -4.44 -14.72 7.52
C GLY A 248 -3.99 -13.26 7.61
N MET A 249 -4.07 -12.72 8.81
CA MET A 249 -3.60 -11.37 9.17
C MET A 249 -2.89 -11.41 10.52
N LEU A 250 -1.70 -10.80 10.59
CA LEU A 250 -0.96 -10.59 11.83
C LEU A 250 -1.08 -9.12 12.24
N ALA A 251 -1.71 -8.84 13.38
CA ALA A 251 -1.88 -7.49 13.92
C ALA A 251 -0.89 -7.23 15.05
N TYR A 252 -0.08 -6.18 14.92
CA TYR A 252 1.00 -5.82 15.84
C TYR A 252 0.82 -4.41 16.39
N ASP A 253 0.65 -4.30 17.71
CA ASP A 253 0.64 -3.00 18.38
C ASP A 253 2.07 -2.56 18.70
N VAL A 254 2.67 -1.80 17.80
CA VAL A 254 4.09 -1.41 17.88
C VAL A 254 4.37 -0.33 18.94
N LEU A 255 3.34 0.40 19.37
CA LEU A 255 3.51 1.54 20.28
C LEU A 255 3.40 1.12 21.75
N GLU A 256 2.74 0.00 22.04
CA GLU A 256 2.63 -0.59 23.38
C GLU A 256 3.99 -0.95 24.00
N GLU A 257 4.07 -0.85 25.33
CA GLU A 257 5.29 -1.19 26.09
C GLU A 257 5.63 -2.68 25.98
N LYS A 258 4.59 -3.54 26.00
CA LYS A 258 4.68 -4.99 25.87
C LYS A 258 3.87 -5.44 24.66
N PRO A 259 4.43 -5.29 23.46
CA PRO A 259 3.66 -5.49 22.26
C PRO A 259 3.42 -6.98 22.02
N ASN A 260 2.23 -7.32 21.55
CA ASN A 260 1.84 -8.66 21.15
C ASN A 260 1.52 -8.70 19.65
N ILE A 261 1.55 -9.89 19.07
CA ILE A 261 1.11 -10.13 17.70
C ILE A 261 -0.09 -11.07 17.74
N LEU A 262 -1.20 -10.65 17.17
CA LEU A 262 -2.42 -11.45 17.10
C LEU A 262 -2.59 -12.01 15.70
N TYR A 263 -2.89 -13.29 15.59
CA TYR A 263 -3.30 -13.91 14.32
C TYR A 263 -4.81 -13.86 14.16
N LEU A 264 -5.27 -13.45 12.98
CA LEU A 264 -6.66 -13.50 12.58
C LEU A 264 -6.79 -14.21 11.23
N ARG A 265 -7.66 -15.20 11.17
CA ARG A 265 -8.00 -15.92 9.95
C ARG A 265 -8.94 -15.08 9.08
N LEU A 266 -8.63 -14.96 7.78
CA LEU A 266 -9.49 -14.32 6.78
C LEU A 266 -10.60 -15.29 6.30
N PRO A 267 -11.78 -14.79 5.94
CA PRO A 267 -12.92 -15.61 5.52
C PRO A 267 -12.79 -16.02 4.04
N ILE A 268 -11.70 -16.68 3.70
CA ILE A 268 -11.42 -17.20 2.35
C ILE A 268 -12.07 -18.57 2.19
N VAL A 269 -12.96 -18.68 1.20
CA VAL A 269 -13.80 -19.87 0.95
C VAL A 269 -12.99 -21.02 0.34
N ASP A 270 -12.06 -20.71 -0.55
CA ASP A 270 -11.31 -21.66 -1.39
C ASP A 270 -9.85 -21.82 -0.95
N ARG A 271 -9.63 -21.96 0.36
CA ARG A 271 -8.29 -21.95 0.95
C ARG A 271 -7.41 -23.09 0.40
N PRO A 272 -6.19 -22.81 -0.09
CA PRO A 272 -5.26 -23.82 -0.59
C PRO A 272 -4.91 -24.85 0.50
N ARG A 273 -5.09 -26.13 0.19
CA ARG A 273 -4.83 -27.23 1.13
C ARG A 273 -3.34 -27.60 1.24
N SER A 274 -2.51 -27.22 0.27
CA SER A 274 -1.06 -27.49 0.28
C SER A 274 -0.26 -26.24 -0.07
N SER A 275 1.00 -26.19 0.38
CA SER A 275 1.97 -25.14 -0.01
C SER A 275 2.53 -25.34 -1.43
N ALA A 276 2.19 -26.43 -2.11
CA ALA A 276 2.77 -26.79 -3.41
C ALA A 276 2.15 -26.02 -4.59
N GLN A 277 0.99 -25.38 -4.38
CA GLN A 277 0.43 -24.44 -5.34
C GLN A 277 1.27 -23.16 -5.30
N GLY A 278 1.89 -22.82 -6.43
CA GLY A 278 2.74 -21.63 -6.55
C GLY A 278 2.03 -20.37 -6.09
N LYS A 279 2.81 -19.40 -5.60
CA LYS A 279 2.28 -18.11 -5.14
C LYS A 279 1.70 -17.35 -6.35
N ALA A 280 0.41 -17.02 -6.29
CA ALA A 280 -0.22 -16.09 -7.22
C ALA A 280 -0.26 -14.67 -6.62
N PHE A 281 -0.40 -13.67 -7.49
CA PHE A 281 -0.62 -12.26 -7.11
C PHE A 281 -2.06 -12.04 -6.60
N TYR A 282 -2.38 -12.58 -5.43
CA TYR A 282 -3.74 -12.57 -4.87
C TYR A 282 -4.25 -11.17 -4.50
N GLU A 283 -3.38 -10.18 -4.33
CA GLU A 283 -3.74 -8.77 -4.13
C GLU A 283 -4.50 -8.16 -5.31
N VAL A 284 -4.42 -8.79 -6.49
CA VAL A 284 -5.23 -8.42 -7.66
C VAL A 284 -6.72 -8.66 -7.40
N ASN A 285 -7.06 -9.67 -6.59
CA ASN A 285 -8.46 -10.06 -6.34
C ASN A 285 -8.90 -9.79 -4.90
N ARG A 286 -7.97 -9.55 -3.98
CA ARG A 286 -8.23 -9.49 -2.54
C ARG A 286 -7.70 -8.21 -1.90
N SER A 287 -8.46 -7.66 -0.96
CA SER A 287 -8.00 -6.57 -0.11
C SER A 287 -8.58 -6.61 1.29
N VAL A 288 -7.78 -6.20 2.29
CA VAL A 288 -8.29 -5.76 3.59
C VAL A 288 -8.12 -4.24 3.68
N CYS A 289 -9.19 -3.53 3.99
CA CYS A 289 -9.19 -2.07 4.07
C CYS A 289 -9.76 -1.59 5.41
N PRO A 290 -9.07 -0.68 6.12
CA PRO A 290 -9.65 0.05 7.24
C PRO A 290 -10.68 1.06 6.73
N THR A 291 -11.87 1.07 7.34
CA THR A 291 -12.98 1.95 6.94
C THR A 291 -13.81 2.40 8.14
N MET A 292 -14.74 3.31 7.89
CA MET A 292 -15.75 3.74 8.85
C MET A 292 -17.10 3.13 8.50
N GLU A 293 -17.77 2.62 9.53
CA GLU A 293 -19.14 2.15 9.44
C GLU A 293 -20.03 2.95 10.39
N MET A 294 -21.16 3.44 9.87
CA MET A 294 -22.17 4.15 10.65
C MET A 294 -22.92 3.15 11.53
N SER A 295 -22.75 3.26 12.85
CA SER A 295 -23.57 2.48 13.77
C SER A 295 -25.03 2.96 13.74
N LYS A 296 -25.96 2.09 14.12
CA LYS A 296 -27.39 2.43 14.32
C LYS A 296 -27.62 3.60 15.29
N LYS A 297 -26.62 3.92 16.12
CA LYS A 297 -26.64 5.04 17.10
C LYS A 297 -25.98 6.33 16.56
N GLY A 298 -25.64 6.38 15.27
CA GLY A 298 -25.07 7.57 14.62
C GLY A 298 -23.59 7.84 14.95
N ARG A 299 -22.87 6.88 15.55
CA ARG A 299 -21.43 6.98 15.79
C ARG A 299 -20.66 6.16 14.76
N ASN A 300 -19.65 6.75 14.14
CA ASN A 300 -18.74 6.04 13.24
C ASN A 300 -17.81 5.14 14.03
N ASN A 301 -17.80 3.85 13.68
CA ASN A 301 -16.87 2.88 14.22
C ASN A 301 -15.83 2.55 13.15
N SER A 302 -14.57 2.46 13.56
CA SER A 302 -13.48 1.96 12.72
C SER A 302 -13.66 0.44 12.58
N VAL A 303 -13.77 -0.05 11.35
CA VAL A 303 -13.93 -1.49 11.06
C VAL A 303 -12.97 -1.89 9.95
N LEU A 304 -12.68 -3.18 9.82
CA LEU A 304 -11.96 -3.73 8.69
C LEU A 304 -12.95 -4.34 7.70
N LYS A 305 -12.72 -4.09 6.41
CA LYS A 305 -13.44 -4.74 5.31
C LYS A 305 -12.49 -5.64 4.55
N PHE A 306 -12.84 -6.91 4.43
CA PHE A 306 -12.16 -7.84 3.53
C PHE A 306 -13.02 -8.01 2.27
N THR A 307 -12.43 -7.79 1.10
CA THR A 307 -13.08 -7.96 -0.21
C THR A 307 -12.35 -9.04 -0.97
N ASP A 308 -13.09 -9.99 -1.53
CA ASP A 308 -12.57 -11.11 -2.31
C ASP A 308 -13.35 -11.24 -3.62
N VAL A 309 -12.64 -11.13 -4.75
CA VAL A 309 -13.22 -11.28 -6.09
C VAL A 309 -12.90 -12.68 -6.60
N ILE A 310 -13.86 -13.59 -6.46
CA ILE A 310 -13.70 -15.00 -6.82
C ILE A 310 -14.10 -15.20 -8.27
N ARG A 311 -13.18 -15.68 -9.09
CA ARG A 311 -13.38 -15.94 -10.52
C ARG A 311 -13.85 -17.37 -10.74
N SER A 312 -14.70 -17.58 -11.74
CA SER A 312 -15.21 -18.92 -12.07
C SER A 312 -14.31 -19.70 -13.04
N ASP A 313 -13.30 -19.06 -13.65
CA ASP A 313 -12.37 -19.70 -14.59
C ASP A 313 -11.23 -20.46 -13.92
N GLY A 314 -11.01 -20.24 -12.61
CA GLY A 314 -9.91 -20.86 -11.87
C GLY A 314 -8.54 -20.25 -12.15
N GLU A 315 -8.47 -19.19 -12.97
CA GLU A 315 -7.22 -18.48 -13.26
C GLU A 315 -6.87 -17.51 -12.13
N PRO A 316 -5.58 -17.39 -11.76
CA PRO A 316 -5.17 -16.53 -10.65
C PRO A 316 -5.22 -15.02 -10.98
N PHE A 317 -4.96 -14.64 -12.24
CA PHE A 317 -4.92 -13.25 -12.71
C PHE A 317 -5.11 -13.19 -14.23
N GLY A 318 -5.24 -11.97 -14.78
CA GLY A 318 -5.41 -11.72 -16.22
C GLY A 318 -6.86 -11.48 -16.63
N PRO A 319 -7.15 -11.34 -17.94
CA PRO A 319 -8.50 -11.12 -18.44
C PRO A 319 -9.46 -12.26 -18.06
N LEU A 320 -10.75 -11.96 -17.94
CA LEU A 320 -11.76 -12.97 -17.64
C LEU A 320 -11.94 -13.93 -18.82
N GLY A 321 -11.91 -15.25 -18.54
CA GLY A 321 -12.15 -16.26 -19.56
C GLY A 321 -13.50 -16.09 -20.28
N LYS A 322 -13.57 -16.48 -21.56
CA LYS A 322 -14.81 -16.36 -22.35
C LYS A 322 -15.94 -17.16 -21.70
N GLY A 323 -17.06 -16.50 -21.42
CA GLY A 323 -18.23 -17.12 -20.78
C GLY A 323 -18.07 -17.33 -19.27
N SER A 324 -16.96 -16.90 -18.68
CA SER A 324 -16.72 -16.96 -17.25
C SER A 324 -17.40 -15.80 -16.52
N SER A 325 -17.47 -15.93 -15.20
CA SER A 325 -18.10 -14.99 -14.29
C SER A 325 -17.20 -14.75 -13.08
N PHE A 326 -17.57 -13.79 -12.24
CA PHE A 326 -16.94 -13.60 -10.94
C PHE A 326 -17.99 -13.23 -9.89
N THR A 327 -17.64 -13.45 -8.63
CA THR A 327 -18.45 -13.03 -7.47
C THR A 327 -17.60 -12.21 -6.52
N ILE A 328 -18.05 -11.01 -6.19
CA ILE A 328 -17.44 -10.17 -5.16
C ILE A 328 -18.07 -10.54 -3.83
N HIS A 329 -17.27 -11.04 -2.90
CA HIS A 329 -17.63 -11.16 -1.50
C HIS A 329 -17.04 -10.01 -0.71
N SER A 330 -17.81 -9.47 0.24
CA SER A 330 -17.34 -8.46 1.18
C SER A 330 -17.70 -8.86 2.59
N TYR A 331 -16.73 -8.85 3.48
CA TYR A 331 -16.86 -9.20 4.90
C TYR A 331 -16.45 -8.02 5.77
N THR A 332 -17.09 -7.85 6.92
CA THR A 332 -16.74 -6.84 7.92
C THR A 332 -16.20 -7.51 9.17
N LEU A 333 -15.14 -6.94 9.76
CA LEU A 333 -14.66 -7.25 11.09
C LEU A 333 -14.74 -5.99 11.95
N SER A 334 -15.63 -5.98 12.95
CA SER A 334 -15.84 -4.81 13.81
C SER A 334 -14.77 -4.64 14.88
N SER A 335 -14.09 -5.72 15.27
CA SER A 335 -13.06 -5.73 16.31
C SER A 335 -12.12 -6.92 16.09
N LEU A 336 -10.86 -6.80 16.50
CA LEU A 336 -9.84 -7.84 16.29
C LEU A 336 -10.09 -9.13 17.11
N ASP A 337 -10.93 -9.08 18.12
CA ASP A 337 -11.40 -10.24 18.89
C ASP A 337 -12.69 -10.86 18.33
N GLY A 338 -13.27 -10.27 17.29
CA GLY A 338 -14.53 -10.69 16.68
C GLY A 338 -14.36 -11.71 15.56
N SER A 339 -15.49 -12.00 14.90
CA SER A 339 -15.55 -12.80 13.67
C SER A 339 -15.80 -11.92 12.45
N TRP A 340 -15.43 -12.43 11.28
CA TRP A 340 -15.80 -11.83 10.01
C TRP A 340 -17.27 -12.12 9.69
N ASP A 341 -18.05 -11.05 9.50
CA ASP A 341 -19.46 -11.13 9.11
C ASP A 341 -19.58 -10.83 7.61
N GLU A 342 -20.21 -11.74 6.85
CA GLU A 342 -20.47 -11.50 5.43
C GLU A 342 -21.49 -10.36 5.28
N HIS A 343 -21.09 -9.33 4.53
CA HIS A 343 -21.91 -8.16 4.27
C HIS A 343 -22.68 -8.29 2.96
N VAL A 344 -22.01 -8.70 1.88
CA VAL A 344 -22.64 -8.84 0.56
C VAL A 344 -21.89 -9.83 -0.32
N ALA A 345 -22.65 -10.53 -1.18
CA ALA A 345 -22.16 -11.24 -2.35
C ALA A 345 -22.78 -10.65 -3.63
N ILE A 346 -21.94 -10.26 -4.59
CA ILE A 346 -22.34 -9.63 -5.86
C ILE A 346 -21.82 -10.45 -7.02
N THR A 347 -22.71 -11.11 -7.76
CA THR A 347 -22.34 -11.82 -9.00
C THR A 347 -22.14 -10.83 -10.15
N SER A 348 -21.24 -11.13 -11.07
CA SER A 348 -21.00 -10.32 -12.26
C SER A 348 -22.26 -10.15 -13.12
N GLU A 349 -23.09 -11.20 -13.23
CA GLU A 349 -24.38 -11.13 -13.91
C GLU A 349 -25.32 -10.08 -13.28
N ALA A 350 -25.48 -10.11 -11.96
CA ALA A 350 -26.33 -9.14 -11.26
C ALA A 350 -25.76 -7.71 -11.39
N LEU A 351 -24.43 -7.57 -11.30
CA LEU A 351 -23.76 -6.29 -11.46
C LEU A 351 -24.00 -5.71 -12.87
N TRP A 352 -23.76 -6.48 -13.94
CA TRP A 352 -23.99 -6.00 -15.31
C TRP A 352 -25.47 -5.77 -15.61
N ALA A 353 -26.36 -6.62 -15.09
CA ALA A 353 -27.80 -6.47 -15.29
C ALA A 353 -28.35 -5.16 -14.69
N LEU A 354 -27.86 -4.77 -13.51
CA LEU A 354 -28.29 -3.54 -12.83
C LEU A 354 -27.69 -2.26 -13.43
N ASN A 355 -26.54 -2.37 -14.11
CA ASN A 355 -25.74 -1.22 -14.53
C ASN A 355 -25.60 -1.08 -16.05
N ARG A 356 -26.57 -1.58 -16.83
CA ARG A 356 -26.54 -1.58 -18.32
C ARG A 356 -26.33 -0.21 -18.97
N ARG A 357 -26.68 0.89 -18.28
CA ARG A 357 -26.63 2.25 -18.83
C ARG A 357 -25.30 2.96 -18.63
N ILE A 358 -24.44 2.50 -17.71
CA ILE A 358 -23.21 3.22 -17.31
C ILE A 358 -21.98 2.80 -18.13
N GLY A 359 -22.12 1.85 -19.05
CA GLY A 359 -21.02 1.39 -19.90
C GLY A 359 -19.93 0.62 -19.15
N LEU A 360 -20.26 -0.06 -18.04
CA LEU A 360 -19.31 -0.89 -17.29
C LEU A 360 -18.70 -1.97 -18.20
N PRO A 361 -17.36 -2.06 -18.33
CA PRO A 361 -16.71 -3.13 -19.08
C PRO A 361 -17.08 -4.52 -18.56
N ARG A 362 -17.18 -5.49 -19.46
CA ARG A 362 -17.55 -6.87 -19.14
C ARG A 362 -16.32 -7.75 -18.90
N ASP A 363 -15.51 -7.33 -17.94
CA ASP A 363 -14.28 -8.02 -17.54
C ASP A 363 -14.16 -8.08 -16.01
N ILE A 364 -13.11 -8.74 -15.51
CA ILE A 364 -12.80 -8.89 -14.10
C ILE A 364 -12.53 -7.53 -13.43
N LEU A 365 -13.04 -7.38 -12.21
CA LEU A 365 -12.73 -6.25 -11.34
C LEU A 365 -11.53 -6.57 -10.46
N MET A 366 -10.48 -5.75 -10.56
CA MET A 366 -9.18 -5.96 -9.92
C MET A 366 -8.88 -4.89 -8.87
N PHE A 367 -7.90 -5.18 -8.01
CA PHE A 367 -7.37 -4.31 -6.97
C PHE A 367 -8.47 -3.64 -6.13
N PRO A 368 -9.34 -4.44 -5.47
CA PRO A 368 -10.44 -3.90 -4.68
C PRO A 368 -9.93 -2.94 -3.61
N LEU A 369 -10.59 -1.80 -3.44
CA LEU A 369 -10.29 -0.85 -2.38
C LEU A 369 -11.58 -0.31 -1.77
N VAL A 370 -11.77 -0.47 -0.47
CA VAL A 370 -12.94 0.13 0.21
C VAL A 370 -12.61 1.54 0.68
N SER A 371 -13.56 2.47 0.50
CA SER A 371 -13.44 3.84 0.96
C SER A 371 -13.16 3.90 2.46
N MET A 372 -12.18 4.67 2.90
CA MET A 372 -11.86 4.81 4.32
C MET A 372 -12.95 5.51 5.15
N LEU A 373 -13.89 6.19 4.48
CA LEU A 373 -14.97 6.96 5.14
C LEU A 373 -16.33 6.29 5.04
N ASN A 374 -16.50 5.29 4.17
CA ASN A 374 -17.78 4.64 3.95
C ASN A 374 -17.59 3.17 3.54
N SER A 375 -17.90 2.25 4.46
CA SER A 375 -17.79 0.80 4.27
C SER A 375 -18.62 0.24 3.11
N ASN A 376 -19.57 1.02 2.57
CA ASN A 376 -20.45 0.64 1.48
C ASN A 376 -19.96 1.08 0.09
N ILE A 377 -18.87 1.86 0.01
CA ILE A 377 -18.29 2.33 -1.25
C ILE A 377 -16.96 1.61 -1.48
N ALA A 378 -16.85 0.94 -2.62
CA ALA A 378 -15.63 0.27 -3.05
C ALA A 378 -15.22 0.72 -4.46
N TYR A 379 -13.92 0.72 -4.70
CA TYR A 379 -13.27 1.07 -5.96
C TYR A 379 -12.59 -0.17 -6.52
N PHE A 380 -12.63 -0.33 -7.84
CA PHE A 380 -12.00 -1.44 -8.56
C PHE A 380 -11.38 -0.92 -9.85
N LEU A 381 -10.28 -1.54 -10.28
CA LEU A 381 -9.75 -1.34 -11.61
C LEU A 381 -10.37 -2.35 -12.58
N VAL A 382 -10.64 -1.92 -13.81
CA VAL A 382 -11.12 -2.79 -14.89
C VAL A 382 -10.43 -2.43 -16.19
N SER A 383 -10.10 -3.45 -16.99
CA SER A 383 -9.60 -3.25 -18.35
C SER A 383 -10.74 -2.96 -19.32
N GLU A 384 -10.54 -2.01 -20.22
CA GLU A 384 -11.47 -1.67 -21.29
C GLU A 384 -11.16 -2.39 -22.61
N SER A 385 -9.96 -2.96 -22.78
CA SER A 385 -9.58 -3.70 -24.00
C SER A 385 -8.98 -5.07 -23.70
N ALA A 386 -9.33 -6.05 -24.54
CA ALA A 386 -8.73 -7.38 -24.56
C ALA A 386 -7.51 -7.48 -25.49
N GLU A 387 -7.19 -6.42 -26.25
CA GLU A 387 -6.04 -6.36 -27.16
C GLU A 387 -4.81 -5.83 -26.42
N GLU A 388 -3.73 -6.61 -26.47
CA GLU A 388 -2.59 -6.60 -25.55
C GLU A 388 -1.71 -5.35 -25.63
N GLU A 389 -1.76 -4.56 -26.71
CA GLU A 389 -0.72 -3.54 -26.95
C GLU A 389 -0.97 -2.19 -26.27
N ASN A 390 -2.18 -1.89 -25.76
CA ASN A 390 -2.47 -0.59 -25.14
C ASN A 390 -3.64 -0.64 -24.14
N SER A 391 -3.42 -1.23 -22.96
CA SER A 391 -4.47 -1.46 -21.95
C SER A 391 -5.03 -0.15 -21.38
N LYS A 392 -6.22 0.25 -21.83
CA LYS A 392 -7.00 1.33 -21.20
C LYS A 392 -7.63 0.80 -19.90
N LEU A 393 -7.39 1.47 -18.78
CA LEU A 393 -7.94 1.09 -17.48
C LEU A 393 -8.87 2.16 -16.95
N SER A 394 -9.97 1.71 -16.37
CA SER A 394 -10.94 2.55 -15.68
C SER A 394 -11.02 2.20 -14.19
N LEU A 395 -11.22 3.22 -13.37
CA LEU A 395 -11.57 3.11 -11.96
C LEU A 395 -13.10 3.08 -11.83
N VAL A 396 -13.63 1.96 -11.35
CA VAL A 396 -15.06 1.75 -11.15
C VAL A 396 -15.41 1.97 -9.70
N THR A 397 -16.34 2.88 -9.42
CA THR A 397 -16.89 3.10 -8.07
C THR A 397 -18.19 2.34 -7.91
N ILE A 398 -18.27 1.43 -6.94
CA ILE A 398 -19.44 0.58 -6.68
C ILE A 398 -19.98 0.83 -5.27
N GLN A 399 -21.29 1.03 -5.19
CA GLN A 399 -22.03 0.96 -3.93
C GLN A 399 -22.44 -0.49 -3.66
N LEU A 400 -21.78 -1.12 -2.68
CA LEU A 400 -21.80 -2.56 -2.42
C LEU A 400 -23.21 -3.09 -2.10
N SER A 401 -23.89 -2.52 -1.11
CA SER A 401 -25.24 -2.95 -0.68
C SER A 401 -26.29 -2.88 -1.78
N THR A 402 -26.20 -1.89 -2.67
CA THR A 402 -27.18 -1.72 -3.77
C THR A 402 -26.69 -2.32 -5.08
N LYS A 403 -25.45 -2.80 -5.15
CA LYS A 403 -24.82 -3.35 -6.37
C LYS A 403 -24.81 -2.37 -7.54
N LYS A 404 -24.83 -1.07 -7.24
CA LYS A 404 -24.91 0.01 -8.24
C LYS A 404 -23.52 0.55 -8.49
N VAL A 405 -23.15 0.68 -9.76
CA VAL A 405 -21.97 1.43 -10.19
C VAL A 405 -22.36 2.90 -10.17
N LEU A 406 -21.60 3.70 -9.42
CA LEU A 406 -21.82 5.13 -9.28
C LEU A 406 -21.08 5.92 -10.35
N ALA A 407 -19.86 5.48 -10.70
CA ALA A 407 -19.00 6.12 -11.68
C ALA A 407 -18.04 5.11 -12.31
N VAL A 408 -17.60 5.42 -13.53
CA VAL A 408 -16.52 4.76 -14.25
C VAL A 408 -15.62 5.88 -14.74
N ASP A 409 -14.52 6.10 -14.02
CA ASP A 409 -13.60 7.21 -14.26
C ASP A 409 -12.34 6.67 -14.96
N PRO A 410 -11.78 7.35 -15.97
CA PRO A 410 -10.54 6.92 -16.59
C PRO A 410 -9.40 6.92 -15.55
N TYR A 411 -8.61 5.83 -15.52
CA TYR A 411 -7.42 5.73 -14.67
C TYR A 411 -6.13 5.75 -15.50
N ILE A 412 -6.13 4.98 -16.57
CA ILE A 412 -5.11 5.00 -17.62
C ILE A 412 -5.86 5.23 -18.92
N SER A 413 -5.79 6.45 -19.44
CA SER A 413 -6.40 6.80 -20.73
C SER A 413 -5.44 7.59 -21.60
N ARG A 414 -5.43 7.28 -22.89
CA ARG A 414 -4.71 8.03 -23.94
C ARG A 414 -5.39 9.36 -24.30
N GLU A 415 -6.44 9.75 -23.57
CA GLU A 415 -7.09 11.07 -23.73
C GLU A 415 -6.68 12.04 -22.62
N GLU A 416 -6.41 11.56 -21.39
CA GLU A 416 -5.65 12.36 -20.39
C GLU A 416 -4.18 12.51 -20.78
N GLY A 417 -3.65 11.55 -21.54
CA GLY A 417 -2.38 11.66 -22.24
C GLY A 417 -2.64 11.77 -23.73
N SER A 418 -2.81 12.99 -24.26
CA SER A 418 -2.36 13.26 -25.64
C SER A 418 -1.04 12.51 -25.87
N PRO A 419 -0.73 12.01 -27.08
CA PRO A 419 0.62 11.55 -27.41
C PRO A 419 1.72 12.59 -27.08
N SER A 420 1.33 13.82 -26.73
CA SER A 420 2.14 14.94 -26.27
C SER A 420 1.81 15.44 -24.84
N GLY A 421 1.04 14.69 -24.04
CA GLY A 421 0.71 15.03 -22.66
C GLY A 421 1.91 14.76 -21.75
N PRO A 422 2.08 15.51 -20.64
CA PRO A 422 3.32 15.44 -19.89
C PRO A 422 3.58 14.04 -19.33
N ASP A 423 2.58 13.24 -18.93
CA ASP A 423 2.75 11.91 -18.30
C ASP A 423 2.67 10.72 -19.29
N ALA A 424 2.65 10.93 -20.61
CA ALA A 424 2.26 9.91 -21.60
C ALA A 424 3.18 8.66 -21.63
N ASP A 425 4.49 8.88 -21.52
CA ASP A 425 5.54 7.86 -21.47
C ASP A 425 5.41 6.94 -20.24
N MET A 426 5.17 7.53 -19.07
CA MET A 426 5.01 6.79 -17.82
C MET A 426 3.70 6.01 -17.74
N ILE A 427 2.67 6.43 -18.49
CA ILE A 427 1.38 5.73 -18.55
C ILE A 427 1.54 4.33 -19.18
N GLU A 428 2.43 4.19 -20.17
CA GLU A 428 2.73 2.89 -20.79
C GLU A 428 3.41 1.94 -19.78
N GLU A 429 4.49 2.39 -19.12
CA GLU A 429 5.20 1.61 -18.09
C GLU A 429 4.26 1.22 -16.94
N LYS A 430 3.43 2.17 -16.48
CA LYS A 430 2.46 1.96 -15.41
C LYS A 430 1.46 0.85 -15.73
N SER A 431 1.05 0.71 -17.00
CA SER A 431 0.09 -0.33 -17.42
C SER A 431 0.58 -1.76 -17.15
N HIS A 432 1.91 -1.95 -17.12
CA HIS A 432 2.56 -3.23 -16.81
C HIS A 432 2.89 -3.42 -15.33
N LEU A 433 2.79 -2.37 -14.50
CA LEU A 433 3.21 -2.35 -13.10
C LEU A 433 2.07 -2.09 -12.12
N LEU A 434 0.84 -2.50 -12.47
CA LEU A 434 -0.34 -2.28 -11.66
C LEU A 434 -0.21 -2.88 -10.26
N ARG A 435 -0.58 -2.11 -9.24
CA ARG A 435 -0.62 -2.52 -7.84
C ARG A 435 -1.82 -1.92 -7.13
N SER A 436 -2.16 -2.50 -5.97
CA SER A 436 -3.17 -1.92 -5.07
C SER A 436 -2.78 -0.50 -4.62
N PHE A 437 -3.78 0.37 -4.46
CA PHE A 437 -3.58 1.71 -3.91
C PHE A 437 -3.22 1.70 -2.43
N ILE A 438 -2.50 2.74 -1.98
CA ILE A 438 -2.30 3.02 -0.55
C ILE A 438 -3.45 3.93 -0.09
N SER A 439 -4.27 3.45 0.83
CA SER A 439 -5.30 4.27 1.48
C SER A 439 -4.77 4.85 2.80
N SER A 440 -4.87 6.16 2.98
CA SER A 440 -4.59 6.79 4.26
C SER A 440 -5.55 7.94 4.54
N ARG A 441 -5.89 8.14 5.82
CA ARG A 441 -6.45 9.43 6.25
C ARG A 441 -5.42 10.49 5.93
N PHE A 442 -5.88 11.62 5.44
CA PHE A 442 -4.98 12.72 5.09
C PHE A 442 -5.60 14.03 5.56
N PRO A 443 -4.80 14.95 6.13
CA PRO A 443 -5.35 16.17 6.67
C PRO A 443 -6.12 16.99 5.62
N THR A 444 -7.34 17.41 5.97
CA THR A 444 -8.25 18.12 5.04
C THR A 444 -7.66 19.40 4.48
N TYR A 445 -6.88 20.12 5.28
CA TYR A 445 -6.23 21.37 4.87
C TYR A 445 -5.28 21.17 3.69
N LEU A 446 -4.66 20.00 3.55
CA LEU A 446 -3.76 19.70 2.42
C LEU A 446 -4.53 19.41 1.13
N THR A 447 -5.79 18.99 1.22
CA THR A 447 -6.65 18.73 0.06
C THR A 447 -7.47 19.95 -0.38
N GLN A 448 -7.65 20.95 0.49
CA GLN A 448 -8.46 22.14 0.21
C GLN A 448 -7.71 23.23 -0.53
N VAL A 449 -6.39 23.37 -0.30
CA VAL A 449 -5.58 24.42 -0.94
C VAL A 449 -5.49 24.25 -2.46
N PHE A 450 -5.57 23.01 -2.96
CA PHE A 450 -5.60 22.73 -4.40
C PHE A 450 -6.89 23.17 -5.08
N LEU A 451 -8.03 23.16 -4.37
CA LEU A 451 -9.30 23.66 -4.92
C LEU A 451 -9.29 25.19 -5.02
N SER A 452 -8.69 25.90 -4.06
CA SER A 452 -8.61 27.37 -4.10
C SER A 452 -7.65 27.90 -5.18
N CYS A 453 -6.61 27.16 -5.57
CA CYS A 453 -5.68 27.61 -6.63
C CYS A 453 -6.23 27.42 -8.05
N ILE A 454 -7.28 26.60 -8.25
CA ILE A 454 -7.92 26.41 -9.57
C ILE A 454 -8.93 27.53 -9.87
N PHE A 455 -9.47 28.21 -8.85
CA PHE A 455 -10.47 29.27 -8.99
C PHE A 455 -9.92 30.71 -8.93
N ILE A 456 -8.60 30.89 -8.96
CA ILE A 456 -7.97 32.22 -9.05
C ILE A 456 -7.11 32.30 -10.31
N CYS A 457 -7.76 32.26 -11.47
CA CYS A 457 -7.32 32.93 -12.68
C CYS A 457 -8.57 33.50 -13.36
N PRO A 458 -8.69 34.84 -13.52
CA PRO A 458 -9.75 35.45 -14.31
C PRO A 458 -9.61 35.14 -15.81
#